data_AF-A0A5N5G953-F1
#
_entry.id   AF-A0A5N5G953-F1
#
_cell.length_a   1.000
_cell.length_b   1.000
_cell.length_c   1.000
_cell.angle_alpha   90.00
_cell.angle_beta   90.00
_cell.angle_gamma   90.00
#
_symmetry.space_group_name_H-M   'P 1'
#
loop_
_entity.id
_entity.type
_entity.pdbx_description
1 polymer ?
#
loop_
_entity_poly.entity_id
_entity_poly.type
_entity_poly.pdbx_seq_one_letter_code
_entity_poly.pdbx_strand_id
1 'polypeptide(L)'
;MASTYCYSLSLPPIPNPPNLNKIQLLPTNLYTTNPFSRSISTIRSPGIRASNSSSSTAVQDEARKPSEEAMSIDNLCRFVNLTVGNWQGSFFQFDTVGNLLHKVNTKLAASSYGEDELISLIQTLYIKQAPSNTSFSELDDEVEWAEYKIKETNMFTVDKYQQIGFFPNEKAFSLRYQTAGMLETVLRQGVLGEDDTGEESPKNLKLPSRRPAIVCESCLHSLEKDMRVRAFHIMDPKGIIEMILIFLEERGDGQFFLLPSTITWYENTDRIVPFLGTWKGHSVTKRSGVYGSTMAEADIEATLEMDDNGHVLQGITSTSAAGDVTTSVPWTGIKSDSLITFKGGYQMTLLPGGMYVGCPCDVGNNVAESLSFHLEFCWLEGPGKRQRLVRTYDVEGQAVSTTYFYETKM
;
A
#
# COMPACT_ATOMS: atom_id res chain seq x y z
N MET A 1 -46.98 5.25 -43.92
CA MET A 1 -47.90 4.18 -43.47
C MET A 1 -47.06 3.04 -42.93
N ALA A 2 -47.56 2.39 -41.86
CA ALA A 2 -46.96 1.33 -41.06
C ALA A 2 -45.85 1.78 -40.09
N SER A 3 -45.79 1.34 -38.84
CA SER A 3 -46.72 0.70 -37.91
C SER A 3 -45.93 0.58 -36.61
N THR A 4 -46.33 1.30 -35.58
CA THR A 4 -45.74 1.24 -34.25
C THR A 4 -46.09 -0.10 -33.60
N TYR A 5 -45.10 -0.91 -33.23
CA TYR A 5 -45.30 -2.09 -32.39
C TYR A 5 -44.67 -1.83 -31.03
N CYS A 6 -45.53 -1.50 -30.06
CA CYS A 6 -45.23 -1.60 -28.64
C CYS A 6 -45.46 -3.05 -28.19
N TYR A 7 -44.41 -3.70 -27.69
CA TYR A 7 -44.55 -4.91 -26.88
C TYR A 7 -43.97 -4.64 -25.49
N SER A 8 -44.89 -4.53 -24.52
CA SER A 8 -44.61 -4.48 -23.09
C SER A 8 -44.22 -5.88 -22.60
N LEU A 9 -42.97 -6.03 -22.18
CA LEU A 9 -42.51 -7.22 -21.47
C LEU A 9 -42.67 -7.01 -19.97
N SER A 10 -43.60 -7.78 -19.40
CA SER A 10 -43.92 -7.91 -17.98
C SER A 10 -42.82 -8.63 -17.21
N LEU A 11 -42.32 -7.99 -16.15
CA LEU A 11 -41.39 -8.59 -15.18
C LEU A 11 -42.11 -9.58 -14.24
N PRO A 12 -41.47 -10.69 -13.84
CA PRO A 12 -42.02 -11.62 -12.85
C PRO A 12 -41.97 -11.03 -11.42
N PRO A 13 -42.89 -11.43 -10.53
CA PRO A 13 -43.03 -10.83 -9.20
C PRO A 13 -41.92 -11.23 -8.23
N ILE A 14 -41.45 -10.24 -7.47
CA ILE A 14 -40.47 -10.35 -6.39
C ILE A 14 -41.07 -11.15 -5.22
N PRO A 15 -40.41 -12.20 -4.69
CA PRO A 15 -40.87 -12.87 -3.47
C PRO A 15 -40.60 -12.01 -2.23
N ASN A 16 -41.64 -11.84 -1.39
CA ASN A 16 -41.58 -11.10 -0.13
C ASN A 16 -40.59 -11.71 0.88
N PRO A 17 -39.88 -10.89 1.68
CA PRO A 17 -38.99 -11.39 2.72
C PRO A 17 -39.80 -11.97 3.90
N PRO A 18 -39.30 -13.03 4.58
CA PRO A 18 -39.96 -13.59 5.74
C PRO A 18 -39.84 -12.65 6.96
N ASN A 19 -40.99 -12.36 7.56
CA ASN A 19 -41.16 -11.68 8.84
C ASN A 19 -40.42 -12.44 9.97
N LEU A 20 -39.42 -11.80 10.58
CA LEU A 20 -38.78 -12.26 11.82
C LEU A 20 -39.03 -11.25 12.94
N ASN A 21 -40.28 -11.22 13.42
CA ASN A 21 -40.60 -10.73 14.76
C ASN A 21 -40.49 -11.90 15.73
N LYS A 22 -39.35 -12.03 16.42
CA LYS A 22 -39.29 -12.66 17.74
C LYS A 22 -38.07 -12.13 18.50
N ILE A 23 -38.37 -11.19 19.39
CA ILE A 23 -37.52 -10.75 20.49
C ILE A 23 -37.28 -11.97 21.39
N GLN A 24 -36.04 -12.41 21.50
CA GLN A 24 -35.57 -13.23 22.62
C GLN A 24 -34.44 -12.47 23.32
N LEU A 25 -34.83 -11.74 24.35
CA LEU A 25 -33.95 -11.26 25.42
C LEU A 25 -33.53 -12.47 26.25
N LEU A 26 -32.23 -12.68 26.42
CA LEU A 26 -31.63 -13.56 27.42
C LEU A 26 -30.30 -12.92 27.89
N PRO A 27 -29.86 -13.21 29.12
CA PRO A 27 -29.53 -12.17 30.08
C PRO A 27 -28.03 -12.01 30.32
N THR A 28 -27.70 -10.86 30.88
CA THR A 28 -26.44 -10.47 31.49
C THR A 28 -26.05 -11.42 32.64
N ASN A 29 -24.74 -11.64 32.78
CA ASN A 29 -23.97 -12.21 33.91
C ASN A 29 -23.41 -13.63 33.71
N LEU A 30 -22.10 -13.70 33.46
CA LEU A 30 -21.26 -14.82 33.88
C LEU A 30 -19.95 -14.30 34.47
N TYR A 31 -19.82 -14.46 35.80
CA TYR A 31 -18.56 -14.41 36.52
C TYR A 31 -17.89 -15.80 36.49
N THR A 32 -16.57 -15.78 36.26
CA THR A 32 -15.53 -16.70 36.75
C THR A 32 -15.64 -18.21 36.47
N THR A 33 -14.65 -18.78 35.78
CA THR A 33 -13.44 -19.40 36.38
C THR A 33 -12.57 -20.06 35.31
N ASN A 34 -11.26 -19.94 35.50
CA ASN A 34 -10.17 -20.39 34.63
C ASN A 34 -9.69 -21.78 35.08
N PRO A 35 -9.56 -22.80 34.21
CA PRO A 35 -8.88 -24.03 34.62
C PRO A 35 -7.97 -24.61 33.54
N PHE A 36 -6.73 -24.10 33.38
CA PHE A 36 -5.63 -24.91 32.81
C PHE A 36 -4.29 -24.53 33.45
N SER A 37 -4.03 -25.14 34.60
CA SER A 37 -2.69 -25.37 35.15
C SER A 37 -2.38 -26.86 34.96
N ARG A 38 -1.30 -27.17 34.23
CA ARG A 38 -0.69 -28.51 34.27
C ARG A 38 0.80 -28.37 34.56
N SER A 39 1.21 -29.17 35.54
CA SER A 39 2.46 -29.12 36.27
C SER A 39 3.65 -29.65 35.49
N ILE A 40 4.79 -29.00 35.71
CA ILE A 40 6.14 -29.45 35.33
C ILE A 40 6.55 -30.62 36.23
N SER A 41 6.83 -31.78 35.64
CA SER A 41 7.49 -32.89 36.32
C SER A 41 9.01 -32.77 36.19
N THR A 42 9.67 -32.56 37.32
CA THR A 42 11.12 -32.58 37.52
C THR A 42 11.65 -34.01 37.50
N ILE A 43 12.68 -34.26 36.68
CA ILE A 43 13.58 -35.42 36.85
C ILE A 43 15.00 -34.87 37.00
N ARG A 44 15.65 -35.29 38.10
CA ARG A 44 16.97 -34.85 38.56
C ARG A 44 18.02 -35.92 38.26
N SER A 45 19.18 -35.44 37.77
CA SER A 45 20.56 -35.91 38.07
C SER A 45 21.09 -37.16 37.33
N PRO A 46 22.43 -37.33 37.14
CA PRO A 46 23.53 -36.69 37.87
C PRO A 46 24.66 -36.06 37.03
N GLY A 47 25.46 -35.23 37.70
CA GLY A 47 26.57 -34.49 37.11
C GLY A 47 27.82 -35.33 36.84
N ILE A 48 28.57 -34.89 35.83
CA ILE A 48 29.95 -35.30 35.59
C ILE A 48 30.78 -34.03 35.34
N ARG A 49 31.62 -33.75 36.35
CA ARG A 49 32.94 -33.12 36.37
C ARG A 49 33.45 -32.44 35.08
N ALA A 50 33.75 -31.15 35.19
CA ALA A 50 34.54 -30.39 34.23
C ALA A 50 36.00 -30.88 34.18
N SER A 51 36.52 -31.03 32.96
CA SER A 51 37.95 -31.14 32.67
C SER A 51 38.30 -30.23 31.49
N ASN A 52 39.16 -29.26 31.75
CA ASN A 52 39.86 -28.46 30.73
C ASN A 52 40.70 -29.37 29.82
N SER A 53 40.93 -28.93 28.57
CA SER A 53 40.91 -29.79 27.40
C SER A 53 41.04 -29.00 26.10
N SER A 54 41.98 -28.07 26.01
CA SER A 54 42.36 -27.39 24.77
C SER A 54 42.77 -28.39 23.69
N SER A 55 42.07 -28.42 22.56
CA SER A 55 42.59 -28.98 21.32
C SER A 55 42.11 -28.14 20.14
N SER A 56 43.06 -27.40 19.58
CA SER A 56 42.96 -26.74 18.29
C SER A 56 42.62 -27.75 17.20
N THR A 57 41.52 -27.51 16.49
CA THR A 57 41.32 -28.08 15.16
C THR A 57 40.95 -26.91 14.27
N ALA A 58 41.87 -26.58 13.36
CA ALA A 58 41.62 -25.64 12.29
C ALA A 58 40.44 -26.15 11.46
N VAL A 59 39.30 -25.46 11.55
CA VAL A 59 38.20 -25.65 10.63
C VAL A 59 38.32 -24.53 9.61
N GLN A 60 38.56 -24.93 8.37
CA GLN A 60 38.59 -24.09 7.19
C GLN A 60 37.34 -23.19 7.14
N ASP A 61 37.56 -21.98 6.64
CA ASP A 61 36.59 -20.96 6.30
C ASP A 61 35.54 -21.49 5.31
N GLU A 62 34.52 -22.20 5.81
CA GLU A 62 33.22 -22.28 5.17
C GLU A 62 32.51 -20.98 5.52
N ALA A 63 32.39 -20.07 4.53
CA ALA A 63 31.69 -18.80 4.66
C ALA A 63 30.33 -19.03 5.34
N ARG A 64 30.23 -18.70 6.64
CA ARG A 64 28.99 -18.84 7.41
C ARG A 64 27.93 -17.99 6.73
N LYS A 65 26.98 -18.64 6.04
CA LYS A 65 25.73 -17.98 5.65
C LYS A 65 25.17 -17.31 6.91
N PRO A 66 24.85 -16.01 6.89
CA PRO A 66 24.22 -15.37 8.03
C PRO A 66 22.93 -16.14 8.37
N SER A 67 22.65 -16.33 9.66
CA SER A 67 21.41 -16.98 10.08
C SER A 67 20.19 -16.20 9.57
N GLU A 68 19.07 -16.88 9.33
CA GLU A 68 17.83 -16.23 8.87
C GLU A 68 17.38 -15.10 9.80
N GLU A 69 17.61 -15.28 11.11
CA GLU A 69 17.37 -14.28 12.15
C GLU A 69 18.28 -13.04 11.96
N ALA A 70 19.58 -13.22 11.73
CA ALA A 70 20.50 -12.11 11.51
C ALA A 70 20.14 -11.31 10.25
N MET A 71 19.71 -11.99 9.18
CA MET A 71 19.22 -11.31 7.97
C MET A 71 17.93 -10.53 8.22
N SER A 72 17.02 -11.08 9.03
CA SER A 72 15.77 -10.41 9.39
C SER A 72 16.04 -9.13 10.20
N ILE A 73 16.97 -9.19 11.16
CA ILE A 73 17.41 -8.04 11.95
C ILE A 73 18.06 -6.98 11.05
N ASP A 74 18.99 -7.36 10.15
CA ASP A 74 19.62 -6.42 9.21
C ASP A 74 18.58 -5.74 8.31
N ASN A 75 17.64 -6.51 7.74
CA ASN A 75 16.56 -5.95 6.92
C ASN A 75 15.68 -4.98 7.70
N LEU A 76 15.31 -5.32 8.95
CA LEU A 76 14.53 -4.43 9.79
C LEU A 76 15.31 -3.13 10.09
N CYS A 77 16.58 -3.23 10.48
CA CYS A 77 17.44 -2.07 10.70
C CYS A 77 17.54 -1.18 9.45
N ARG A 78 17.71 -1.77 8.27
CA ARG A 78 17.76 -1.03 7.00
C ARG A 78 16.43 -0.36 6.68
N PHE A 79 15.29 -1.01 6.93
CA PHE A 79 13.97 -0.43 6.75
C PHE A 79 13.74 0.76 7.70
N VAL A 80 14.11 0.61 8.97
CA VAL A 80 14.05 1.68 9.98
C VAL A 80 14.92 2.86 9.54
N ASN A 81 16.18 2.61 9.18
CA ASN A 81 17.13 3.64 8.74
C ASN A 81 16.66 4.37 7.47
N LEU A 82 16.03 3.66 6.53
CA LEU A 82 15.43 4.29 5.35
C LEU A 82 14.33 5.29 5.73
N THR A 83 13.59 5.01 6.82
CA THR A 83 12.38 5.73 7.20
C THR A 83 12.62 6.87 8.19
N VAL A 84 13.64 6.77 9.06
CA VAL A 84 13.96 7.77 10.10
C VAL A 84 14.25 9.16 9.51
N GLY A 85 13.70 10.21 10.10
CA GLY A 85 13.91 11.59 9.70
C GLY A 85 12.64 12.42 9.76
N ASN A 86 12.78 13.71 9.45
CA ASN A 86 11.68 14.65 9.31
C ASN A 86 11.29 14.74 7.84
N TRP A 87 10.06 14.38 7.53
CA TRP A 87 9.51 14.38 6.19
C TRP A 87 8.47 15.48 6.06
N GLN A 88 8.68 16.39 5.13
CA GLN A 88 7.70 17.39 4.74
C GLN A 88 6.91 16.86 3.56
N GLY A 89 5.59 16.91 3.62
CA GLY A 89 4.79 16.30 2.56
C GLY A 89 3.45 16.93 2.29
N SER A 90 2.82 16.40 1.26
CA SER A 90 1.44 16.67 0.89
C SER A 90 0.71 15.35 0.74
N PHE A 91 -0.44 15.27 1.40
CA PHE A 91 -1.41 14.20 1.27
C PHE A 91 -2.44 14.58 0.20
N PHE A 92 -2.70 13.66 -0.72
CA PHE A 92 -3.66 13.81 -1.79
C PHE A 92 -4.69 12.69 -1.72
N GLN A 93 -5.96 13.05 -1.73
CA GLN A 93 -7.06 12.12 -1.87
C GLN A 93 -7.59 12.16 -3.30
N PHE A 94 -7.63 11.00 -3.95
CA PHE A 94 -8.27 10.82 -5.25
C PHE A 94 -9.49 9.92 -5.15
N ASP A 95 -10.47 10.17 -6.01
CA ASP A 95 -11.53 9.20 -6.29
C ASP A 95 -11.02 8.03 -7.14
N THR A 96 -11.90 7.09 -7.46
CA THR A 96 -11.56 5.87 -8.21
C THR A 96 -11.19 6.10 -9.66
N VAL A 97 -11.52 7.29 -10.22
CA VAL A 97 -11.22 7.66 -11.60
C VAL A 97 -10.07 8.67 -11.69
N GLY A 98 -9.45 9.03 -10.57
CA GLY A 98 -8.25 9.87 -10.52
C GLY A 98 -8.53 11.38 -10.42
N ASN A 99 -9.73 11.80 -10.04
CA ASN A 99 -10.00 13.20 -9.71
C ASN A 99 -9.49 13.51 -8.31
N LEU A 100 -8.81 14.65 -8.17
CA LEU A 100 -8.35 15.12 -6.87
C LEU A 100 -9.54 15.65 -6.06
N LEU A 101 -9.78 15.07 -4.88
CA LEU A 101 -10.82 15.51 -3.95
C LEU A 101 -10.27 16.49 -2.93
N HIS A 102 -9.16 16.14 -2.28
CA HIS A 102 -8.56 16.96 -1.22
C HIS A 102 -7.04 16.92 -1.27
N LYS A 103 -6.42 18.03 -0.86
CA LYS A 103 -4.98 18.16 -0.62
C LYS A 103 -4.77 18.69 0.80
N VAL A 104 -3.98 17.99 1.59
CA VAL A 104 -3.67 18.35 2.98
C VAL A 104 -2.16 18.40 3.16
N ASN A 105 -1.64 19.45 3.81
CA ASN A 105 -0.21 19.52 4.11
C ASN A 105 0.08 18.68 5.36
N THR A 106 1.15 17.89 5.31
CA THR A 106 1.52 16.96 6.39
C THR A 106 3.00 17.06 6.70
N LYS A 107 3.38 16.78 7.94
CA LYS A 107 4.77 16.51 8.33
C LYS A 107 4.82 15.15 9.01
N LEU A 108 5.88 14.39 8.83
CA LEU A 108 6.05 13.11 9.51
C LEU A 108 7.43 13.10 10.17
N ALA A 109 7.45 13.03 11.50
CA ALA A 109 8.66 12.80 12.26
C ALA A 109 8.78 11.31 12.55
N ALA A 110 9.85 10.69 12.08
CA ALA A 110 10.13 9.27 12.28
C ALA A 110 11.45 9.11 13.04
N SER A 111 11.43 8.38 14.15
CA SER A 111 12.61 8.06 14.96
C SER A 111 12.67 6.56 15.26
N SER A 112 13.85 6.10 15.67
CA SER A 112 14.05 4.72 16.13
C SER A 112 14.25 4.65 17.63
N TYR A 113 13.86 3.52 18.22
CA TYR A 113 14.13 3.19 19.61
C TYR A 113 14.50 1.71 19.73
N GLY A 114 15.42 1.38 20.64
CA GLY A 114 15.96 0.02 20.77
C GLY A 114 17.06 -0.29 19.75
N GLU A 115 17.65 -1.46 19.89
CA GLU A 115 18.75 -1.97 19.05
C GLU A 115 18.46 -3.42 18.64
N ASP A 116 19.10 -3.86 17.56
CA ASP A 116 19.01 -5.23 17.02
C ASP A 116 17.57 -5.73 16.84
N GLU A 117 17.22 -6.87 17.45
CA GLU A 117 15.88 -7.47 17.34
C GLU A 117 14.77 -6.64 18.01
N LEU A 118 15.15 -5.72 18.91
CA LEU A 118 14.25 -4.84 19.63
C LEU A 118 14.15 -3.46 18.97
N ILE A 119 14.79 -3.25 17.82
CA ILE A 119 14.64 -2.00 17.09
C ILE A 119 13.17 -1.79 16.71
N SER A 120 12.69 -0.59 16.98
CA SER A 120 11.34 -0.13 16.73
C SER A 120 11.40 1.22 16.02
N LEU A 121 10.42 1.43 15.13
CA LEU A 121 10.17 2.66 14.41
C LEU A 121 8.93 3.33 15.03
N ILE A 122 9.14 4.55 15.53
CA ILE A 122 8.10 5.39 16.12
C ILE A 122 7.90 6.56 15.18
N GLN A 123 6.64 6.85 14.84
CA GLN A 123 6.33 7.89 13.86
C GLN A 123 5.15 8.73 14.34
N THR A 124 5.31 10.05 14.25
CA THR A 124 4.25 11.03 14.53
C THR A 124 3.95 11.79 13.25
N LEU A 125 2.69 11.71 12.82
CA LEU A 125 2.17 12.45 11.68
C LEU A 125 1.51 13.73 12.19
N TYR A 126 1.97 14.87 11.68
CA TYR A 126 1.42 16.19 11.90
C TYR A 126 0.56 16.57 10.70
N ILE A 127 -0.69 16.95 10.96
CA ILE A 127 -1.68 17.27 9.94
C ILE A 127 -2.03 18.75 10.06
N LYS A 128 -1.82 19.52 8.99
CA LYS A 128 -2.21 20.93 8.98
C LYS A 128 -3.72 21.02 9.02
N GLN A 129 -4.27 21.68 10.05
CA GLN A 129 -5.72 21.86 10.15
C GLN A 129 -6.24 22.89 9.16
N ALA A 130 -7.48 22.70 8.71
CA ALA A 130 -8.21 23.71 7.97
C ALA A 130 -8.54 24.89 8.91
N PRO A 131 -8.39 26.16 8.45
CA PRO A 131 -8.76 27.32 9.26
C PRO A 131 -10.26 27.29 9.56
N SER A 132 -10.64 27.66 10.79
CA SER A 132 -12.05 27.65 11.20
C SER A 132 -12.83 28.78 10.54
N ASN A 133 -14.08 28.50 10.16
CA ASN A 133 -14.97 29.51 9.56
C ASN A 133 -15.38 30.62 10.54
N THR A 134 -15.03 30.49 11.82
CA THR A 134 -15.39 31.40 12.91
C THR A 134 -14.26 32.31 13.37
N SER A 135 -13.03 32.17 12.87
CA SER A 135 -11.89 32.99 13.30
C SER A 135 -11.88 34.36 12.61
N PHE A 136 -12.52 35.36 13.23
CA PHE A 136 -12.38 36.77 12.89
C PHE A 136 -11.24 37.40 13.69
N SER A 137 -9.98 37.16 13.32
CA SER A 137 -8.84 37.90 13.88
C SER A 137 -7.68 37.93 12.90
N GLU A 138 -7.48 39.07 12.23
CA GLU A 138 -6.32 39.36 11.35
C GLU A 138 -4.97 39.49 12.09
N LEU A 139 -4.84 38.91 13.28
CA LEU A 139 -3.65 39.05 14.11
C LEU A 139 -3.23 37.68 14.63
N ASP A 140 -2.25 37.14 13.91
CA ASP A 140 -1.46 35.92 14.17
C ASP A 140 -2.15 34.59 13.80
N ASP A 141 -2.15 34.26 12.49
CA ASP A 141 -2.46 32.92 11.97
C ASP A 141 -1.36 31.92 12.37
N GLU A 142 -1.23 31.60 13.67
CA GLU A 142 -0.44 30.46 14.09
C GLU A 142 -1.03 29.21 13.43
N VAL A 143 -0.26 28.59 12.53
CA VAL A 143 -0.72 27.41 11.80
C VAL A 143 -0.89 26.25 12.78
N GLU A 144 -2.13 25.83 13.00
CA GLU A 144 -2.44 24.72 13.88
C GLU A 144 -2.15 23.36 13.21
N TRP A 145 -1.52 22.46 13.99
CA TRP A 145 -1.13 21.11 13.56
C TRP A 145 -1.71 20.08 14.52
N ALA A 146 -2.56 19.19 14.01
CA ALA A 146 -3.03 18.04 14.75
C ALA A 146 -1.97 16.92 14.72
N GLU A 147 -1.73 16.30 15.88
CA GLU A 147 -0.81 15.17 16.00
C GLU A 147 -1.54 13.82 15.92
N TYR A 148 -1.03 12.91 15.10
CA TYR A 148 -1.44 11.51 15.06
C TYR A 148 -0.24 10.59 15.28
N LYS A 149 -0.30 9.80 16.34
CA LYS A 149 0.73 8.79 16.66
C LYS A 149 0.45 7.53 15.85
N ILE A 150 1.31 7.24 14.88
CA ILE A 150 1.21 6.02 14.08
C ILE A 150 1.58 4.82 14.97
N LYS A 151 0.93 3.68 14.75
CA LYS A 151 1.24 2.43 15.45
C LYS A 151 2.72 2.11 15.28
N GLU A 152 3.38 1.79 16.39
CA GLU A 152 4.78 1.39 16.41
C GLU A 152 5.03 0.22 15.43
N THR A 153 6.14 0.32 14.71
CA THR A 153 6.58 -0.74 13.79
C THR A 153 7.85 -1.39 14.31
N ASN A 154 7.79 -2.70 14.59
CA ASN A 154 8.92 -3.49 15.11
C ASN A 154 8.93 -4.88 14.45
N MET A 155 9.90 -5.74 14.82
CA MET A 155 10.06 -7.08 14.24
C MET A 155 8.76 -7.89 14.16
N PHE A 156 7.94 -7.82 15.21
CA PHE A 156 6.69 -8.55 15.26
C PHE A 156 5.64 -7.97 14.31
N THR A 157 5.46 -6.65 14.29
CA THR A 157 4.43 -6.02 13.45
C THR A 157 4.76 -6.12 11.97
N VAL A 158 6.02 -5.94 11.58
CA VAL A 158 6.43 -5.98 10.16
C VAL A 158 6.17 -7.34 9.55
N ASP A 159 6.37 -8.41 10.33
CA ASP A 159 6.19 -9.78 9.86
C ASP A 159 4.74 -10.23 9.96
N LYS A 160 4.10 -10.07 11.13
CA LYS A 160 2.77 -10.65 11.40
C LYS A 160 1.62 -9.79 10.90
N TYR A 161 1.71 -8.48 11.01
CA TYR A 161 0.59 -7.58 10.72
C TYR A 161 0.73 -6.89 9.37
N GLN A 162 1.92 -6.38 9.06
CA GLN A 162 2.15 -5.58 7.86
C GLN A 162 2.61 -6.43 6.67
N GLN A 163 3.09 -7.66 6.92
CA GLN A 163 3.59 -8.59 5.89
C GLN A 163 4.61 -7.94 4.95
N ILE A 164 5.55 -7.14 5.49
CA ILE A 164 6.41 -6.23 4.71
C ILE A 164 7.00 -6.87 3.44
N GLY A 165 6.97 -6.17 2.31
CA GLY A 165 7.80 -6.49 1.14
C GLY A 165 8.86 -5.41 1.00
N PHE A 166 10.10 -5.67 1.41
CA PHE A 166 11.15 -4.65 1.49
C PHE A 166 12.29 -4.91 0.51
N PHE A 167 12.73 -3.84 -0.15
CA PHE A 167 13.81 -3.81 -1.13
C PHE A 167 14.91 -2.87 -0.64
N PRO A 168 15.93 -3.38 0.07
CA PRO A 168 16.95 -2.54 0.70
C PRO A 168 17.78 -1.74 -0.32
N ASN A 169 18.11 -2.34 -1.46
CA ASN A 169 18.98 -1.72 -2.46
C ASN A 169 18.21 -0.73 -3.33
N GLU A 170 16.99 -1.09 -3.69
CA GLU A 170 16.08 -0.33 -4.55
C GLU A 170 15.33 0.75 -3.77
N LYS A 171 15.41 0.73 -2.42
CA LYS A 171 14.74 1.66 -1.51
C LYS A 171 13.21 1.70 -1.74
N ALA A 172 12.59 0.54 -1.89
CA ALA A 172 11.15 0.41 -2.06
C ALA A 172 10.55 -0.50 -0.98
N PHE A 173 9.29 -0.29 -0.62
CA PHE A 173 8.58 -1.20 0.28
C PHE A 173 7.08 -1.22 0.09
N SER A 174 6.44 -2.33 0.49
CA SER A 174 4.98 -2.43 0.64
C SER A 174 4.60 -2.86 2.05
N LEU A 175 3.52 -2.28 2.58
CA LEU A 175 2.97 -2.61 3.90
C LEU A 175 1.45 -2.81 3.82
N ARG A 176 0.95 -3.73 4.65
CA ARG A 176 -0.48 -3.86 4.94
C ARG A 176 -0.86 -3.07 6.18
N TYR A 177 -2.00 -2.40 6.14
CA TYR A 177 -2.64 -1.82 7.32
C TYR A 177 -3.91 -2.61 7.65
N GLN A 178 -4.18 -2.78 8.94
CA GLN A 178 -5.40 -3.45 9.42
C GLN A 178 -6.64 -2.58 9.25
N THR A 179 -6.46 -1.25 9.25
CA THR A 179 -7.55 -0.25 9.23
C THR A 179 -7.05 1.02 8.52
N ALA A 180 -7.97 1.80 7.95
CA ALA A 180 -7.67 3.11 7.36
C ALA A 180 -7.73 4.28 8.36
N GLY A 181 -7.77 4.04 9.68
CA GLY A 181 -8.04 5.08 10.69
C GLY A 181 -7.03 6.24 10.73
N MET A 182 -5.75 5.98 10.42
CA MET A 182 -4.76 7.05 10.24
C MET A 182 -5.15 7.99 9.09
N LEU A 183 -5.58 7.41 7.96
CA LEU A 183 -5.96 8.12 6.74
C LEU A 183 -7.29 8.86 6.94
N GLU A 184 -8.23 8.27 7.68
CA GLU A 184 -9.46 8.95 8.13
C GLU A 184 -9.14 10.19 8.97
N THR A 185 -8.19 10.09 9.89
CA THR A 185 -7.81 11.21 10.77
C THR A 185 -7.18 12.35 9.98
N VAL A 186 -6.33 12.04 8.98
CA VAL A 186 -5.77 13.04 8.06
C VAL A 186 -6.87 13.81 7.33
N LEU A 187 -7.89 13.12 6.85
CA LEU A 187 -9.02 13.75 6.16
C LEU A 187 -9.86 14.61 7.10
N ARG A 188 -10.21 14.10 8.29
CA ARG A 188 -11.00 14.86 9.27
C ARG A 188 -10.27 16.12 9.73
N GLN A 189 -9.05 15.97 10.22
CA GLN A 189 -8.28 17.11 10.74
C GLN A 189 -7.87 18.07 9.62
N GLY A 190 -7.48 17.55 8.46
CA GLY A 190 -6.99 18.36 7.35
C GLY A 190 -8.06 19.07 6.53
N VAL A 191 -9.30 18.57 6.52
CA VAL A 191 -10.40 19.14 5.73
C VAL A 191 -11.46 19.81 6.60
N LEU A 192 -11.84 19.19 7.72
CA LEU A 192 -12.85 19.75 8.63
C LEU A 192 -12.22 20.59 9.73
N GLY A 193 -11.05 20.19 10.24
CA GLY A 193 -10.37 20.90 11.32
C GLY A 193 -11.23 20.95 12.60
N GLU A 194 -11.33 22.14 13.19
CA GLU A 194 -12.17 22.39 14.38
C GLU A 194 -13.68 22.20 14.10
N ASP A 195 -14.10 22.31 12.83
CA ASP A 195 -15.50 22.17 12.43
C ASP A 195 -15.96 20.69 12.36
N ASP A 196 -15.10 19.72 12.70
CA ASP A 196 -15.50 18.30 12.72
C ASP A 196 -16.51 18.03 13.85
N THR A 197 -17.75 17.74 13.47
CA THR A 197 -18.83 17.38 14.39
C THR A 197 -18.73 15.94 14.92
N GLY A 198 -17.76 15.15 14.43
CA GLY A 198 -17.60 13.73 14.75
C GLY A 198 -18.65 12.83 14.07
N GLU A 199 -19.40 13.38 13.10
CA GLU A 199 -20.35 12.61 12.31
C GLU A 199 -19.67 11.48 11.54
N GLU A 200 -20.35 10.34 11.42
CA GLU A 200 -19.84 9.17 10.68
C GLU A 200 -19.66 9.45 9.18
N SER A 201 -20.47 10.36 8.62
CA SER A 201 -20.46 10.69 7.19
C SER A 201 -20.69 12.19 7.01
N PRO A 202 -19.66 13.01 7.29
CA PRO A 202 -19.74 14.46 7.15
C PRO A 202 -20.07 14.84 5.70
N LYS A 203 -20.84 15.91 5.52
CA LYS A 203 -21.21 16.39 4.18
C LYS A 203 -19.97 16.79 3.38
N ASN A 204 -19.94 16.42 2.10
CA ASN A 204 -18.88 16.77 1.14
C ASN A 204 -17.48 16.21 1.44
N LEU A 205 -17.32 15.30 2.40
CA LEU A 205 -16.06 14.63 2.68
C LEU A 205 -16.20 13.12 2.52
N LYS A 206 -15.44 12.54 1.60
CA LYS A 206 -15.38 11.09 1.41
C LYS A 206 -14.40 10.48 2.42
N LEU A 207 -14.92 9.80 3.44
CA LEU A 207 -14.12 9.05 4.39
C LEU A 207 -13.97 7.58 3.98
N PRO A 208 -12.89 6.90 4.39
CA PRO A 208 -12.74 5.47 4.15
C PRO A 208 -13.73 4.65 4.97
N SER A 209 -14.04 3.47 4.47
CA SER A 209 -14.86 2.49 5.16
C SER A 209 -14.24 2.11 6.51
N ARG A 210 -15.07 1.96 7.55
CA ARG A 210 -14.60 1.57 8.91
C ARG A 210 -13.89 0.21 8.94
N ARG A 211 -14.28 -0.71 8.06
CA ARG A 211 -13.74 -2.08 7.95
C ARG A 211 -13.40 -2.38 6.48
N PRO A 212 -12.36 -1.74 5.94
CA PRO A 212 -11.96 -1.98 4.55
C PRO A 212 -11.48 -3.43 4.39
N ALA A 213 -11.69 -4.02 3.21
CA ALA A 213 -11.18 -5.36 2.93
C ALA A 213 -9.64 -5.34 2.83
N ILE A 214 -9.10 -4.32 2.16
CA ILE A 214 -7.65 -4.15 1.95
C ILE A 214 -7.27 -2.68 2.18
N VAL A 215 -6.19 -2.47 2.93
CA VAL A 215 -5.43 -1.21 2.98
C VAL A 215 -3.98 -1.54 2.70
N CYS A 216 -3.51 -1.20 1.51
CA CYS A 216 -2.16 -1.51 1.05
C CYS A 216 -1.39 -0.22 0.78
N GLU A 217 -0.24 -0.07 1.41
CA GLU A 217 0.75 0.96 1.12
C GLU A 217 1.83 0.41 0.19
N SER A 218 2.17 1.19 -0.83
CA SER A 218 3.32 0.98 -1.72
C SER A 218 4.18 2.25 -1.71
N CYS A 219 5.45 2.13 -1.34
CA CYS A 219 6.38 3.23 -1.25
C CYS A 219 7.52 3.06 -2.25
N LEU A 220 7.74 4.10 -3.05
CA LEU A 220 8.88 4.25 -3.95
C LEU A 220 9.69 5.49 -3.55
N HIS A 221 11.00 5.35 -3.42
CA HIS A 221 11.90 6.49 -3.24
C HIS A 221 12.38 6.99 -4.61
N SER A 222 12.63 8.29 -4.73
CA SER A 222 13.33 8.85 -5.87
C SER A 222 14.77 8.34 -5.90
N LEU A 223 15.26 8.04 -7.10
CA LEU A 223 16.65 7.73 -7.38
C LEU A 223 17.53 8.99 -7.38
N GLU A 224 16.94 10.16 -7.66
CA GLU A 224 17.66 11.44 -7.80
C GLU A 224 17.60 12.33 -6.55
N LYS A 225 16.54 12.25 -5.75
CA LYS A 225 16.29 13.12 -4.59
C LYS A 225 15.96 12.32 -3.34
N ASP A 226 16.16 12.88 -2.16
CA ASP A 226 15.72 12.27 -0.88
C ASP A 226 14.23 12.54 -0.64
N MET A 227 13.42 12.00 -1.55
CA MET A 227 11.98 12.10 -1.54
C MET A 227 11.37 10.73 -1.83
N ARG A 228 10.10 10.57 -1.47
CA ARG A 228 9.35 9.34 -1.68
C ARG A 228 7.89 9.62 -1.97
N VAL A 229 7.26 8.64 -2.60
CA VAL A 229 5.82 8.59 -2.79
C VAL A 229 5.30 7.35 -2.09
N ARG A 230 4.33 7.53 -1.19
CA ARG A 230 3.60 6.44 -0.51
C ARG A 230 2.17 6.42 -1.02
N ALA A 231 1.85 5.43 -1.84
CA ALA A 231 0.54 5.24 -2.43
C ALA A 231 -0.28 4.22 -1.64
N PHE A 232 -1.55 4.55 -1.38
CA PHE A 232 -2.49 3.72 -0.64
C PHE A 232 -3.65 3.29 -1.53
N HIS A 233 -3.85 1.98 -1.61
CA HIS A 233 -5.10 1.39 -2.11
C HIS A 233 -6.02 1.13 -0.92
N ILE A 234 -7.24 1.67 -0.97
CA ILE A 234 -8.27 1.36 0.02
C ILE A 234 -9.45 0.74 -0.71
N MET A 235 -9.75 -0.50 -0.34
CA MET A 235 -10.90 -1.23 -0.83
C MET A 235 -12.00 -1.29 0.22
N ASP A 236 -13.23 -1.09 -0.22
CA ASP A 236 -14.41 -1.22 0.62
C ASP A 236 -14.55 -2.65 1.18
N PRO A 237 -15.50 -2.93 2.09
CA PRO A 237 -15.69 -4.26 2.65
C PRO A 237 -16.04 -5.35 1.63
N LYS A 238 -16.41 -4.99 0.39
CA LYS A 238 -16.71 -5.93 -0.70
C LYS A 238 -15.50 -6.20 -1.59
N GLY A 239 -14.39 -5.47 -1.41
CA GLY A 239 -13.19 -5.62 -2.23
C GLY A 239 -13.19 -4.76 -3.49
N ILE A 240 -14.00 -3.70 -3.54
CA ILE A 240 -14.02 -2.71 -4.63
C ILE A 240 -13.20 -1.50 -4.17
N ILE A 241 -12.34 -0.95 -5.05
CA ILE A 241 -11.59 0.28 -4.74
C ILE A 241 -12.55 1.42 -4.40
N GLU A 242 -12.37 2.06 -3.24
CA GLU A 242 -13.22 3.19 -2.81
C GLU A 242 -12.51 4.55 -2.87
N MET A 243 -11.19 4.57 -2.72
CA MET A 243 -10.36 5.75 -2.88
C MET A 243 -8.88 5.39 -3.01
N ILE A 244 -8.12 6.34 -3.54
CA ILE A 244 -6.67 6.25 -3.71
C ILE A 244 -6.05 7.43 -2.97
N LEU A 245 -5.07 7.16 -2.11
CA LEU A 245 -4.41 8.22 -1.34
C LEU A 245 -2.91 8.23 -1.64
N ILE A 246 -2.32 9.40 -1.80
CA ILE A 246 -0.90 9.57 -2.08
C ILE A 246 -0.30 10.51 -1.02
N PHE A 247 0.78 10.07 -0.38
CA PHE A 247 1.70 10.98 0.29
C PHE A 247 2.89 11.22 -0.62
N LEU A 248 3.17 12.49 -0.89
CA LEU A 248 4.42 12.92 -1.50
C LEU A 248 5.26 13.59 -0.43
N GLU A 249 6.44 13.06 -0.15
CA GLU A 249 7.26 13.46 1.00
C GLU A 249 8.72 13.67 0.61
N GLU A 250 9.33 14.73 1.14
CA GLU A 250 10.77 15.03 1.01
C GLU A 250 11.38 15.16 2.39
N ARG A 251 12.57 14.60 2.59
CA ARG A 251 13.26 14.61 3.89
C ARG A 251 14.02 15.93 4.07
N GLY A 252 13.83 16.63 5.19
CA GLY A 252 14.55 17.87 5.47
C GLY A 252 14.02 18.70 6.64
N ASP A 253 14.90 19.52 7.22
CA ASP A 253 14.70 20.20 8.52
C ASP A 253 14.24 21.67 8.45
N GLY A 254 13.97 22.24 7.29
CA GLY A 254 13.62 23.66 7.24
C GLY A 254 13.15 24.18 5.90
N GLN A 255 12.06 24.95 5.96
CA GLN A 255 11.32 25.61 4.89
C GLN A 255 10.29 24.72 4.21
N PHE A 256 9.00 25.12 4.32
CA PHE A 256 7.92 24.53 3.52
C PHE A 256 8.33 24.60 2.07
N PHE A 257 8.70 23.47 1.50
CA PHE A 257 8.80 23.38 0.07
C PHE A 257 7.40 23.60 -0.48
N LEU A 258 7.26 24.68 -1.24
CA LEU A 258 6.33 24.66 -2.37
C LEU A 258 6.62 23.37 -3.10
N LEU A 259 5.62 22.49 -3.17
CA LEU A 259 5.61 21.23 -3.90
C LEU A 259 6.64 21.27 -5.04
N PRO A 260 7.56 20.29 -5.19
CA PRO A 260 8.58 20.37 -6.21
C PRO A 260 7.92 20.80 -7.51
N SER A 261 8.32 21.96 -8.04
CA SER A 261 7.81 22.53 -9.30
C SER A 261 8.01 21.59 -10.51
N THR A 262 8.59 20.42 -10.26
CA THR A 262 8.82 19.29 -11.17
C THR A 262 7.66 18.31 -11.23
N ILE A 263 6.80 18.20 -10.21
CA ILE A 263 5.51 17.52 -10.38
C ILE A 263 4.59 18.52 -11.04
N THR A 264 4.67 18.52 -12.35
CA THR A 264 3.78 19.27 -13.19
C THR A 264 2.39 18.66 -13.07
N TRP A 265 1.60 19.18 -12.12
CA TRP A 265 0.15 18.99 -12.07
C TRP A 265 -0.50 19.76 -13.22
N TYR A 266 0.04 19.68 -14.45
CA TYR A 266 -0.60 20.24 -15.62
C TYR A 266 -1.91 19.48 -15.80
N GLU A 267 -3.01 20.10 -15.39
CA GLU A 267 -4.37 19.56 -15.37
C GLU A 267 -4.92 19.26 -16.78
N ASN A 268 -4.12 19.40 -17.84
CA ASN A 268 -4.63 19.53 -19.20
C ASN A 268 -3.92 18.70 -20.28
N THR A 269 -3.08 17.72 -19.90
CA THR A 269 -2.53 16.74 -20.85
C THR A 269 -3.06 15.35 -20.53
N ASP A 270 -3.30 14.54 -21.57
CA ASP A 270 -3.76 13.16 -21.38
C ASP A 270 -2.71 12.37 -20.59
N ARG A 271 -3.10 11.95 -19.38
CA ARG A 271 -2.21 11.34 -18.38
C ARG A 271 -1.64 10.00 -18.83
N ILE A 272 -2.21 9.36 -19.86
CA ILE A 272 -1.68 8.09 -20.38
C ILE A 272 -0.41 8.30 -21.22
N VAL A 273 -0.29 9.45 -21.88
CA VAL A 273 0.74 9.71 -22.90
C VAL A 273 2.17 9.44 -22.41
N PRO A 274 2.58 9.84 -21.19
CA PRO A 274 3.92 9.54 -20.70
C PRO A 274 4.22 8.04 -20.63
N PHE A 275 3.20 7.20 -20.38
CA PHE A 275 3.33 5.75 -20.21
C PHE A 275 3.29 4.96 -21.53
N LEU A 276 2.77 5.55 -22.61
CA LEU A 276 2.70 4.88 -23.92
C LEU A 276 4.10 4.57 -24.48
N GLY A 277 4.24 3.48 -25.23
CA GLY A 277 5.47 3.01 -25.86
C GLY A 277 6.04 1.75 -25.22
N THR A 278 7.30 1.47 -25.55
CA THR A 278 8.02 0.28 -25.08
C THR A 278 8.97 0.63 -23.94
N TRP A 279 8.91 -0.16 -22.88
CA TRP A 279 9.71 -0.03 -21.67
C TRP A 279 10.52 -1.30 -21.49
N LYS A 280 11.81 -1.18 -21.22
CA LYS A 280 12.68 -2.31 -20.90
C LYS A 280 13.34 -2.10 -19.56
N GLY A 281 13.54 -3.16 -18.80
CA GLY A 281 14.04 -3.05 -17.45
C GLY A 281 14.31 -4.37 -16.77
N HIS A 282 14.47 -4.30 -15.45
CA HIS A 282 14.69 -5.46 -14.61
C HIS A 282 13.69 -5.46 -13.45
N SER A 283 13.35 -6.66 -12.99
CA SER A 283 12.45 -6.87 -11.86
C SER A 283 13.02 -7.83 -10.85
N VAL A 284 12.72 -7.58 -9.58
CA VAL A 284 13.10 -8.42 -8.44
C VAL A 284 11.84 -8.74 -7.65
N THR A 285 11.56 -10.03 -7.47
CA THR A 285 10.43 -10.51 -6.66
C THR A 285 10.96 -11.00 -5.32
N LYS A 286 10.43 -10.44 -4.23
CA LYS A 286 10.73 -10.87 -2.85
C LYS A 286 9.48 -11.41 -2.18
N ARG A 287 9.64 -12.49 -1.43
CA ARG A 287 8.59 -13.03 -0.55
C ARG A 287 8.24 -12.00 0.52
N SER A 288 6.94 -11.86 0.82
CA SER A 288 6.48 -11.04 1.95
C SER A 288 7.00 -11.59 3.29
N GLY A 289 7.26 -10.69 4.22
CA GLY A 289 7.87 -10.98 5.51
C GLY A 289 9.25 -10.35 5.64
N VAL A 290 9.70 -10.15 6.87
CA VAL A 290 10.93 -9.39 7.18
C VAL A 290 12.20 -10.01 6.59
N TYR A 291 12.23 -11.34 6.45
CA TYR A 291 13.33 -12.05 5.82
C TYR A 291 13.52 -11.67 4.34
N GLY A 292 12.41 -11.43 3.61
CA GLY A 292 12.45 -10.88 2.26
C GLY A 292 13.25 -11.70 1.24
N SER A 293 13.12 -13.03 1.27
CA SER A 293 13.84 -13.94 0.37
C SER A 293 13.56 -13.58 -1.09
N THR A 294 14.61 -13.37 -1.89
CA THR A 294 14.46 -13.21 -3.34
C THR A 294 13.94 -14.51 -3.93
N MET A 295 12.80 -14.44 -4.60
CA MET A 295 12.13 -15.58 -5.24
C MET A 295 12.49 -15.68 -6.72
N ALA A 296 12.58 -14.54 -7.39
CA ALA A 296 12.86 -14.46 -8.82
C ALA A 296 13.45 -13.10 -9.19
N GLU A 297 14.27 -13.11 -10.23
CA GLU A 297 14.78 -11.94 -10.93
C GLU A 297 14.53 -12.15 -12.41
N ALA A 298 14.14 -11.10 -13.13
CA ALA A 298 13.76 -11.21 -14.53
C ALA A 298 13.97 -9.91 -15.30
N ASP A 299 14.37 -10.05 -16.56
CA ASP A 299 14.37 -8.98 -17.53
C ASP A 299 12.96 -8.78 -18.07
N ILE A 300 12.53 -7.51 -18.10
CA ILE A 300 11.17 -7.12 -18.41
C ILE A 300 11.14 -6.28 -19.67
N GLU A 301 10.17 -6.57 -20.55
CA GLU A 301 9.77 -5.71 -21.65
C GLU A 301 8.26 -5.47 -21.56
N ALA A 302 7.86 -4.22 -21.33
CA ALA A 302 6.48 -3.81 -21.20
C ALA A 302 6.10 -2.83 -22.32
N THR A 303 5.09 -3.16 -23.12
CA THR A 303 4.52 -2.30 -24.15
C THR A 303 3.15 -1.78 -23.69
N LEU A 304 2.88 -0.51 -23.97
CA LEU A 304 1.57 0.09 -23.78
C LEU A 304 1.23 0.96 -24.99
N GLU A 305 0.20 0.59 -25.73
CA GLU A 305 -0.26 1.29 -26.92
C GLU A 305 -1.72 1.69 -26.75
N MET A 306 -2.12 2.79 -27.40
CA MET A 306 -3.49 3.25 -27.41
C MET A 306 -3.85 3.75 -28.81
N ASP A 307 -4.99 3.31 -29.34
CA ASP A 307 -5.53 3.80 -30.60
C ASP A 307 -6.35 5.09 -30.43
N ASP A 308 -6.73 5.71 -31.54
CA ASP A 308 -7.53 6.96 -31.54
C ASP A 308 -8.94 6.79 -30.93
N ASN A 309 -9.42 5.55 -30.78
CA ASN A 309 -10.70 5.23 -30.16
C ASN A 309 -10.59 4.96 -28.65
N GLY A 310 -9.39 5.07 -28.08
CA GLY A 310 -9.14 4.79 -26.66
C GLY A 310 -9.03 3.30 -26.33
N HIS A 311 -8.90 2.41 -27.32
CA HIS A 311 -8.54 1.01 -27.05
C HIS A 311 -7.08 0.94 -26.66
N VAL A 312 -6.81 0.27 -25.54
CA VAL A 312 -5.48 0.11 -24.97
C VAL A 312 -5.01 -1.33 -25.18
N LEU A 313 -3.78 -1.49 -25.65
CA LEU A 313 -3.07 -2.76 -25.73
C LEU A 313 -1.88 -2.71 -24.77
N GLN A 314 -1.83 -3.62 -23.83
CA GLN A 314 -0.70 -3.77 -22.91
C GLN A 314 -0.07 -5.14 -23.12
N GLY A 315 1.24 -5.20 -23.28
CA GLY A 315 2.00 -6.45 -23.29
C GLY A 315 3.07 -6.39 -22.21
N ILE A 316 3.17 -7.40 -21.36
CA ILE A 316 4.28 -7.53 -20.42
C ILE A 316 4.95 -8.86 -20.67
N THR A 317 6.21 -8.83 -21.06
CA THR A 317 7.07 -10.00 -21.21
C THR A 317 8.11 -10.00 -20.11
N SER A 318 8.20 -11.11 -19.40
CA SER A 318 9.17 -11.35 -18.33
C SER A 318 9.98 -12.58 -18.68
N THR A 319 11.30 -12.43 -18.74
CA THR A 319 12.25 -13.53 -18.96
C THR A 319 13.09 -13.69 -17.72
N SER A 320 13.05 -14.86 -17.09
CA SER A 320 13.83 -15.17 -15.89
C SER A 320 15.33 -14.89 -16.12
N ALA A 321 16.06 -14.53 -15.08
CA ALA A 321 17.50 -14.27 -15.18
C ALA A 321 18.31 -15.49 -15.68
N ALA A 322 17.80 -16.71 -15.46
CA ALA A 322 18.40 -17.94 -15.99
C ALA A 322 18.06 -18.18 -17.49
N GLY A 323 17.13 -17.40 -18.06
CA GLY A 323 16.68 -17.50 -19.45
C GLY A 323 15.84 -18.73 -19.78
N ASP A 324 15.43 -19.49 -18.76
CA ASP A 324 14.72 -20.76 -18.90
C ASP A 324 13.20 -20.60 -19.03
N VAL A 325 12.64 -19.51 -18.50
CA VAL A 325 11.20 -19.22 -18.52
C VAL A 325 10.96 -17.82 -19.03
N THR A 326 10.22 -17.72 -20.13
CA THR A 326 9.67 -16.45 -20.64
C THR A 326 8.15 -16.51 -20.60
N THR A 327 7.54 -15.58 -19.88
CA THR A 327 6.08 -15.40 -19.83
C THR A 327 5.71 -14.09 -20.50
N SER A 328 4.72 -14.11 -21.38
CA SER A 328 4.17 -12.91 -22.00
C SER A 328 2.67 -12.84 -21.72
N VAL A 329 2.22 -11.70 -21.19
CA VAL A 329 0.84 -11.47 -20.80
C VAL A 329 0.30 -10.29 -21.62
N PRO A 330 -0.52 -10.55 -22.65
CA PRO A 330 -1.20 -9.52 -23.40
C PRO A 330 -2.55 -9.20 -22.75
N TRP A 331 -2.81 -7.93 -22.49
CA TRP A 331 -4.10 -7.41 -22.06
C TRP A 331 -4.64 -6.38 -23.06
N THR A 332 -5.95 -6.35 -23.17
CA THR A 332 -6.67 -5.36 -23.98
C THR A 332 -7.65 -4.64 -23.08
N GLY A 333 -7.76 -3.32 -23.20
CA GLY A 333 -8.63 -2.50 -22.37
C GLY A 333 -9.22 -1.33 -23.12
N ILE A 334 -10.06 -0.57 -22.42
CA ILE A 334 -10.66 0.67 -22.92
C ILE A 334 -10.35 1.76 -21.91
N LYS A 335 -9.87 2.90 -22.40
CA LYS A 335 -9.67 4.11 -21.62
C LYS A 335 -10.95 4.94 -21.62
N SER A 336 -11.39 5.33 -20.42
CA SER A 336 -12.41 6.35 -20.20
C SER A 336 -11.83 7.38 -19.25
N ASP A 337 -11.61 8.59 -19.75
CA ASP A 337 -10.93 9.68 -19.01
C ASP A 337 -9.55 9.25 -18.47
N SER A 338 -9.41 9.16 -17.14
CA SER A 338 -8.19 8.75 -16.46
C SER A 338 -8.24 7.30 -15.96
N LEU A 339 -9.25 6.52 -16.34
CA LEU A 339 -9.40 5.11 -15.96
C LEU A 339 -9.25 4.21 -17.19
N ILE A 340 -8.40 3.20 -17.10
CA ILE A 340 -8.29 2.11 -18.08
C ILE A 340 -8.91 0.86 -17.47
N THR A 341 -9.86 0.25 -18.17
CA THR A 341 -10.47 -1.03 -17.75
C THR A 341 -10.08 -2.13 -18.73
N PHE A 342 -9.40 -3.17 -18.23
CA PHE A 342 -8.95 -4.30 -19.03
C PHE A 342 -9.98 -5.43 -19.07
N LYS A 343 -10.04 -6.10 -20.21
CA LYS A 343 -10.77 -7.36 -20.37
C LYS A 343 -10.09 -8.40 -19.47
N GLY A 344 -10.80 -8.85 -18.43
CA GLY A 344 -10.23 -9.69 -17.37
C GLY A 344 -10.42 -9.12 -15.96
N GLY A 345 -10.99 -7.92 -15.83
CA GLY A 345 -11.36 -7.37 -14.52
C GLY A 345 -10.20 -6.74 -13.77
N TYR A 346 -9.20 -6.22 -14.48
CA TYR A 346 -8.16 -5.35 -13.93
C TYR A 346 -8.38 -3.91 -14.40
N GLN A 347 -8.02 -2.94 -13.57
CA GLN A 347 -8.14 -1.53 -13.89
C GLN A 347 -6.90 -0.75 -13.47
N MET A 348 -6.61 0.32 -14.21
CA MET A 348 -5.53 1.25 -13.91
C MET A 348 -6.07 2.68 -13.89
N THR A 349 -5.90 3.36 -12.75
CA THR A 349 -6.27 4.76 -12.58
C THR A 349 -5.02 5.63 -12.74
N LEU A 350 -5.04 6.51 -13.73
CA LEU A 350 -3.98 7.43 -14.08
C LEU A 350 -4.06 8.68 -13.19
N LEU A 351 -2.99 8.95 -12.47
CA LEU A 351 -2.89 10.04 -11.52
C LEU A 351 -1.96 11.13 -12.06
N PRO A 352 -2.07 12.37 -11.59
CA PRO A 352 -1.11 13.41 -11.93
C PRO A 352 0.30 13.05 -11.46
N GLY A 353 1.31 13.79 -11.97
CA GLY A 353 2.69 13.59 -11.54
C GLY A 353 3.36 12.32 -12.08
N GLY A 354 2.85 11.78 -13.18
CA GLY A 354 3.41 10.58 -13.80
C GLY A 354 3.17 9.34 -12.94
N MET A 355 2.06 9.30 -12.21
CA MET A 355 1.70 8.16 -11.36
C MET A 355 0.52 7.39 -11.95
N TYR A 356 0.46 6.09 -11.67
CA TYR A 356 -0.79 5.34 -11.78
C TYR A 356 -0.87 4.31 -10.67
N VAL A 357 -2.09 3.89 -10.39
CA VAL A 357 -2.37 2.75 -9.51
C VAL A 357 -3.20 1.71 -10.25
N GLY A 358 -2.87 0.44 -10.05
CA GLY A 358 -3.52 -0.70 -10.70
C GLY A 358 -4.09 -1.65 -9.67
N CYS A 359 -5.31 -2.16 -9.91
CA CYS A 359 -5.95 -3.13 -9.04
C CYS A 359 -7.05 -3.90 -9.80
N PRO A 360 -7.52 -5.04 -9.28
CA PRO A 360 -8.72 -5.69 -9.80
C PRO A 360 -9.95 -4.80 -9.59
N CYS A 361 -10.92 -4.88 -10.50
CA CYS A 361 -12.20 -4.18 -10.36
C CYS A 361 -12.98 -4.66 -9.13
N ASP A 362 -12.87 -5.95 -8.81
CA ASP A 362 -13.54 -6.60 -7.68
C ASP A 362 -12.66 -7.73 -7.11
N VAL A 363 -12.02 -7.48 -5.97
CA VAL A 363 -11.23 -8.49 -5.26
C VAL A 363 -12.10 -9.59 -4.65
N GLY A 364 -13.34 -9.27 -4.26
CA GLY A 364 -14.29 -10.25 -3.75
C GLY A 364 -14.55 -11.38 -4.75
N ASN A 365 -14.67 -11.04 -6.03
CA ASN A 365 -14.81 -12.05 -7.10
C ASN A 365 -13.54 -12.89 -7.27
N ASN A 366 -12.35 -12.28 -7.21
CA ASN A 366 -11.09 -13.02 -7.30
C ASN A 366 -10.99 -14.07 -6.17
N VAL A 367 -11.29 -13.68 -4.93
CA VAL A 367 -11.29 -14.59 -3.79
C VAL A 367 -12.36 -15.67 -3.94
N ALA A 368 -13.58 -15.30 -4.36
CA ALA A 368 -14.67 -16.26 -4.56
C ALA A 368 -14.34 -17.31 -5.65
N GLU A 369 -13.60 -16.91 -6.68
CA GLU A 369 -13.15 -17.78 -7.77
C GLU A 369 -11.80 -18.46 -7.48
N SER A 370 -11.24 -18.29 -6.27
CA SER A 370 -9.93 -18.83 -5.88
C SER A 370 -8.81 -18.42 -6.83
N LEU A 371 -8.81 -17.15 -7.24
CA LEU A 371 -7.81 -16.54 -8.10
C LEU A 371 -6.89 -15.62 -7.29
N SER A 372 -5.58 -15.74 -7.54
CA SER A 372 -4.61 -14.76 -7.06
C SER A 372 -4.80 -13.42 -7.79
N PHE A 373 -4.45 -12.33 -7.13
CA PHE A 373 -4.55 -10.99 -7.69
C PHE A 373 -3.38 -10.13 -7.24
N HIS A 374 -3.25 -8.91 -7.80
CA HIS A 374 -2.20 -7.99 -7.41
C HIS A 374 -2.67 -6.54 -7.42
N LEU A 375 -1.97 -5.72 -6.63
CA LEU A 375 -2.08 -4.27 -6.65
C LEU A 375 -0.79 -3.69 -7.21
N GLU A 376 -0.85 -2.57 -7.88
CA GLU A 376 0.28 -1.97 -8.56
C GLU A 376 0.35 -0.48 -8.27
N PHE A 377 1.54 0.01 -8.01
CA PHE A 377 1.84 1.43 -7.99
C PHE A 377 3.00 1.71 -8.93
N CYS A 378 2.84 2.70 -9.81
CA CYS A 378 3.89 3.15 -10.70
C CYS A 378 4.15 4.64 -10.51
N TRP A 379 5.42 5.01 -10.59
CA TRP A 379 5.86 6.39 -10.60
C TRP A 379 6.92 6.61 -11.68
N LEU A 380 6.59 7.50 -12.63
CA LEU A 380 7.49 8.05 -13.62
C LEU A 380 8.29 9.18 -12.96
N GLU A 381 9.50 8.85 -12.50
CA GLU A 381 10.37 9.80 -11.81
C GLU A 381 10.91 10.89 -12.75
N GLY A 382 11.17 10.54 -14.01
CA GLY A 382 11.66 11.47 -15.01
C GLY A 382 11.36 11.00 -16.43
N PRO A 383 11.67 11.83 -17.46
CA PRO A 383 11.44 11.47 -18.84
C PRO A 383 12.11 10.14 -19.20
N GLY A 384 11.31 9.14 -19.52
CA GLY A 384 11.78 7.83 -19.94
C GLY A 384 12.34 6.93 -18.82
N LYS A 385 12.12 7.25 -17.54
CA LYS A 385 12.47 6.37 -16.41
C LYS A 385 11.29 6.21 -15.47
N ARG A 386 10.92 4.97 -15.15
CA ARG A 386 9.86 4.70 -14.17
C ARG A 386 10.23 3.55 -13.23
N GLN A 387 9.63 3.61 -12.06
CA GLN A 387 9.65 2.54 -11.07
C GLN A 387 8.23 1.99 -10.91
N ARG A 388 8.09 0.68 -10.73
CA ARG A 388 6.80 0.05 -10.38
C ARG A 388 6.97 -0.86 -9.17
N LEU A 389 5.92 -0.95 -8.38
CA LEU A 389 5.84 -1.85 -7.24
C LEU A 389 4.52 -2.63 -7.32
N VAL A 390 4.63 -3.93 -7.51
CA VAL A 390 3.49 -4.85 -7.62
C VAL A 390 3.40 -5.69 -6.36
N ARG A 391 2.29 -5.61 -5.66
CA ARG A 391 1.99 -6.38 -4.46
C ARG A 391 1.07 -7.54 -4.81
N THR A 392 1.53 -8.77 -4.62
CA THR A 392 0.79 -9.98 -5.03
C THR A 392 0.11 -10.62 -3.83
N TYR A 393 -1.15 -11.01 -4.04
CA TYR A 393 -2.01 -11.66 -3.07
C TYR A 393 -2.36 -13.07 -3.54
N ASP A 394 -2.45 -13.99 -2.59
CA ASP A 394 -3.00 -15.32 -2.85
C ASP A 394 -4.53 -15.32 -2.91
N VAL A 395 -5.09 -16.51 -3.07
CA VAL A 395 -6.53 -16.77 -3.19
C VAL A 395 -7.33 -16.42 -1.92
N GLU A 396 -6.66 -16.24 -0.78
CA GLU A 396 -7.28 -15.85 0.50
C GLU A 396 -7.15 -14.34 0.79
N GLY A 397 -6.50 -13.59 -0.11
CA GLY A 397 -6.23 -12.17 0.07
C GLY A 397 -5.07 -11.90 1.04
N GLN A 398 -4.16 -12.85 1.21
CA GLN A 398 -2.92 -12.64 1.96
C GLN A 398 -1.78 -12.24 1.01
N ALA A 399 -1.01 -11.22 1.39
CA ALA A 399 0.09 -10.77 0.56
C ALA A 399 1.26 -11.75 0.61
N VAL A 400 1.59 -12.39 -0.51
CA VAL A 400 2.62 -13.44 -0.58
C VAL A 400 3.97 -12.95 -1.11
N SER A 401 3.97 -11.91 -1.94
CA SER A 401 5.19 -11.31 -2.47
C SER A 401 5.01 -9.85 -2.86
N THR A 402 6.13 -9.16 -3.04
CA THR A 402 6.19 -7.88 -3.76
C THR A 402 7.21 -8.02 -4.89
N THR A 403 6.94 -7.37 -6.02
CA THR A 403 7.86 -7.27 -7.16
C THR A 403 8.19 -5.81 -7.41
N TYR A 404 9.46 -5.46 -7.37
CA TYR A 404 9.96 -4.14 -7.76
C TYR A 404 10.39 -4.18 -9.22
N PHE A 405 10.13 -3.10 -9.96
CA PHE A 405 10.56 -2.89 -11.33
C PHE A 405 11.29 -1.57 -11.46
N TYR A 406 12.37 -1.57 -12.22
CA TYR A 406 13.01 -0.37 -12.76
C TYR A 406 13.08 -0.48 -14.27
N GLU A 407 12.48 0.48 -14.97
CA GLU A 407 12.31 0.43 -16.43
C GLU A 407 12.69 1.76 -17.09
N THR A 408 13.29 1.65 -18.27
CA THR A 408 13.62 2.76 -19.16
C THR A 408 12.83 2.67 -20.46
N LYS A 409 12.35 3.81 -20.95
CA LYS A 409 11.64 3.92 -22.22
C LYS A 409 12.62 3.81 -23.38
N MET A 410 12.23 3.06 -24.41
CA MET A 410 13.02 2.83 -25.63
C MET A 410 12.86 3.92 -26.68
#